data_AF-K6Y064-F1
#
_entry.id   AF-K6Y064-F1
#
_cell.length_a   1.000
_cell.length_b   1.000
_cell.length_c   1.000
_cell.angle_alpha   90.00
_cell.angle_beta   90.00
_cell.angle_gamma   90.00
#
_symmetry.space_group_name_H-M   'P 1'
#
loop_
_entity.id
_entity.type
_entity.pdbx_description
1 polymer ?
#
loop_
_entity_poly.entity_id
_entity_poly.type
_entity_poly.pdbx_seq_one_letter_code
_entity_poly.pdbx_strand_id
1 'polypeptide(L)'
;MANNNLKLTIQFFKEEPVAAARKLDIMGSASAAALLQKVPISVASKVIYAMLPRASANIITKSSTDFNSELFELLEMADIAAILRYINVEARRSLIELLPKSRQALCKLLISYPENTVGTLIETNVLVIDSQMTVEEAMLRVRKQTYFEDHQVLIVNRKRQLVSKISIFDLLRAPASDLISALTCSSVSTVNGLSDVSTVIVMDIWQKTDSIAVVNRKQEFIGILRHYDLRAAIARHKETTSNKRSLTGEVVSTYSDVLRSISELFIDTKPLKH
;
A
#
# COMPACT_ATOMS: atom_id res chain seq x y z
N MET A 1 -8.09 -6.64 -36.33
CA MET A 1 -8.50 -5.43 -35.57
C MET A 1 -8.45 -5.63 -34.05
N ALA A 2 -8.95 -6.74 -33.49
CA ALA A 2 -8.91 -7.00 -32.04
C ALA A 2 -7.49 -6.99 -31.40
N ASN A 3 -6.48 -7.48 -32.13
CA ASN A 3 -5.09 -7.56 -31.62
C ASN A 3 -4.41 -6.18 -31.48
N ASN A 4 -4.80 -5.20 -32.31
CA ASN A 4 -4.23 -3.86 -32.25
C ASN A 4 -4.82 -3.06 -31.08
N ASN A 5 -6.10 -3.27 -30.77
CA ASN A 5 -6.76 -2.66 -29.62
C ASN A 5 -6.18 -3.16 -28.30
N LEU A 6 -5.89 -4.46 -28.17
CA LEU A 6 -5.26 -5.00 -26.96
C LEU A 6 -3.84 -4.45 -26.75
N LYS A 7 -3.04 -4.32 -27.83
CA LYS A 7 -1.70 -3.72 -27.76
C LYS A 7 -1.76 -2.26 -27.29
N LEU A 8 -2.70 -1.48 -27.81
CA LEU A 8 -2.94 -0.10 -27.35
C LEU A 8 -3.40 -0.06 -25.89
N THR A 9 -4.28 -0.96 -25.47
CA THR A 9 -4.71 -1.07 -24.06
C THR A 9 -3.54 -1.38 -23.14
N ILE A 10 -2.69 -2.34 -23.49
CA ILE A 10 -1.51 -2.71 -22.70
C ILE A 10 -0.57 -1.50 -22.58
N GLN A 11 -0.32 -0.79 -23.67
CA GLN A 11 0.53 0.39 -23.65
C GLN A 11 -0.08 1.50 -22.79
N PHE A 12 -1.37 1.78 -22.94
CA PHE A 12 -2.07 2.77 -22.11
C PHE A 12 -2.02 2.40 -20.61
N PHE A 13 -2.24 1.14 -20.25
CA PHE A 13 -2.18 0.70 -18.86
C PHE A 13 -0.77 0.79 -18.28
N LYS A 14 0.25 0.58 -19.11
CA LYS A 14 1.65 0.65 -18.71
C LYS A 14 2.10 2.09 -18.46
N GLU A 15 1.77 3.01 -19.36
CA GLU A 15 2.20 4.41 -19.29
C GLU A 15 1.32 5.23 -18.32
N GLU A 16 0.01 4.95 -18.27
CA GLU A 16 -0.97 5.75 -17.54
C GLU A 16 -1.84 4.91 -16.58
N PRO A 17 -1.23 4.21 -15.60
CA PRO A 17 -1.96 3.27 -14.74
C PRO A 17 -3.07 3.94 -13.89
N VAL A 18 -2.87 5.19 -13.48
CA VAL A 18 -3.87 5.96 -12.71
C VAL A 18 -5.08 6.33 -13.58
N ALA A 19 -4.86 6.73 -14.84
CA ALA A 19 -5.94 7.00 -15.78
C ALA A 19 -6.68 5.70 -16.15
N ALA A 20 -5.94 4.60 -16.34
CA ALA A 20 -6.51 3.29 -16.55
C ALA A 20 -7.40 2.84 -15.39
N ALA A 21 -6.92 2.97 -14.15
CA ALA A 21 -7.67 2.68 -12.93
C ALA A 21 -9.03 3.40 -12.90
N ARG A 22 -9.04 4.71 -13.16
CA ARG A 22 -10.28 5.52 -13.23
C ARG A 22 -11.24 5.01 -14.30
N LYS A 23 -10.73 4.67 -15.49
CA LYS A 23 -11.56 4.17 -16.59
C LYS A 23 -12.15 2.78 -16.30
N LEU A 24 -11.37 1.91 -15.67
CA LEU A 24 -11.82 0.58 -15.27
C LEU A 24 -12.89 0.64 -14.18
N ASP A 25 -12.80 1.61 -13.26
CA ASP A 25 -13.81 1.81 -12.22
C ASP A 25 -15.18 2.16 -12.82
N ILE A 26 -15.20 3.02 -13.85
CA ILE A 26 -16.42 3.42 -14.57
C ILE A 26 -17.02 2.27 -15.39
N MET A 27 -16.17 1.40 -15.97
CA MET A 27 -16.60 0.29 -16.84
C MET A 27 -17.32 -0.84 -16.10
N GLY A 28 -17.23 -0.87 -14.76
CA GLY A 28 -17.79 -1.92 -13.94
C GLY A 28 -16.84 -3.10 -13.73
N SER A 29 -16.89 -3.63 -12.51
CA SER A 29 -15.90 -4.60 -12.02
C SER A 29 -15.81 -5.93 -12.81
N ALA A 30 -16.91 -6.43 -13.37
CA ALA A 30 -16.89 -7.69 -14.14
C ALA A 30 -16.14 -7.53 -15.47
N SER A 31 -16.46 -6.47 -16.22
CA SER A 31 -15.77 -6.11 -17.46
C SER A 31 -14.29 -5.77 -17.21
N ALA A 32 -14.02 -5.05 -16.11
CA ALA A 32 -12.65 -4.70 -15.72
C ALA A 32 -11.82 -5.94 -15.39
N ALA A 33 -12.37 -6.89 -14.63
CA ALA A 33 -11.71 -8.17 -14.34
C ALA A 33 -11.43 -8.97 -15.62
N ALA A 34 -12.39 -9.04 -16.55
CA ALA A 34 -12.19 -9.73 -17.82
C ALA A 34 -11.13 -9.08 -18.72
N LEU A 35 -10.96 -7.75 -18.63
CA LEU A 35 -9.93 -7.03 -19.39
C LEU A 35 -8.54 -7.18 -18.76
N LEU A 36 -8.44 -7.05 -17.44
CA LEU A 36 -7.16 -7.16 -16.73
C LEU A 36 -6.54 -8.56 -16.84
N GLN A 37 -7.37 -9.60 -16.91
CA GLN A 37 -6.89 -10.98 -17.13
C GLN A 37 -6.35 -11.22 -18.55
N LYS A 38 -6.54 -10.28 -19.50
CA LYS A 38 -6.01 -10.37 -20.88
C LYS A 38 -4.71 -9.60 -21.08
N VAL A 39 -4.27 -8.82 -20.09
CA VAL A 39 -3.01 -8.07 -20.16
C VAL A 39 -1.95 -8.78 -19.33
N PRO A 40 -0.64 -8.55 -19.60
CA PRO A 40 0.42 -9.11 -18.78
C PRO A 40 0.25 -8.75 -17.30
N ILE A 41 0.51 -9.70 -16.40
CA ILE A 41 0.29 -9.52 -14.96
C ILE A 41 1.07 -8.33 -14.38
N SER A 42 2.27 -8.06 -14.92
CA SER A 42 3.10 -6.91 -14.53
C SER A 42 2.51 -5.54 -14.90
N VAL A 43 1.58 -5.51 -15.87
CA VAL A 43 0.82 -4.31 -16.24
C VAL A 43 -0.46 -4.25 -15.42
N ALA A 44 -1.15 -5.37 -15.25
CA ALA A 44 -2.34 -5.45 -14.40
C ALA A 44 -2.05 -5.04 -12.95
N SER A 45 -0.91 -5.46 -12.39
CA SER A 45 -0.52 -5.15 -11.02
C SER A 45 -0.36 -3.64 -10.80
N LYS A 46 0.23 -2.91 -11.75
CA LYS A 46 0.36 -1.45 -11.70
C LYS A 46 -0.99 -0.75 -11.69
N VAL A 47 -1.94 -1.23 -12.51
CA VAL A 47 -3.29 -0.67 -12.55
C VAL A 47 -4.04 -0.97 -11.26
N ILE A 48 -4.00 -2.22 -10.77
CA ILE A 48 -4.62 -2.60 -9.50
C ILE A 48 -4.05 -1.80 -8.31
N TYR A 49 -2.75 -1.56 -8.30
CA TYR A 49 -2.09 -0.73 -7.28
C TYR A 49 -2.55 0.73 -7.33
N ALA A 50 -2.79 1.26 -8.54
CA ALA A 50 -3.29 2.62 -8.74
C ALA A 50 -4.78 2.77 -8.42
N MET A 51 -5.53 1.68 -8.30
CA MET A 51 -6.95 1.70 -7.95
C MET A 51 -7.16 1.88 -6.44
N LEU A 52 -8.34 2.39 -6.06
CA LEU A 52 -8.74 2.39 -4.66
C LEU A 52 -8.92 0.95 -4.17
N PRO A 53 -8.50 0.59 -2.94
CA PRO A 53 -8.54 -0.79 -2.46
C PRO A 53 -9.92 -1.45 -2.58
N ARG A 54 -11.00 -0.69 -2.35
CA ARG A 54 -12.37 -1.17 -2.51
C ARG A 54 -12.73 -1.53 -3.96
N ALA A 55 -12.24 -0.77 -4.94
CA ALA A 55 -12.46 -1.06 -6.35
C ALA A 55 -11.65 -2.29 -6.78
N SER A 56 -10.39 -2.39 -6.35
CA SER A 56 -9.54 -3.58 -6.56
C SER A 56 -10.18 -4.84 -5.96
N ALA A 57 -10.77 -4.76 -4.77
CA ALA A 57 -11.46 -5.88 -4.13
C ALA A 57 -12.62 -6.43 -5.00
N ASN A 58 -13.39 -5.54 -5.64
CA ASN A 58 -14.49 -5.92 -6.53
C ASN A 58 -14.00 -6.64 -7.79
N ILE A 59 -12.79 -6.34 -8.25
CA ILE A 59 -12.15 -6.97 -9.42
C ILE A 59 -11.55 -8.32 -9.03
N ILE A 60 -10.78 -8.37 -7.95
CA ILE A 60 -10.13 -9.60 -7.45
C ILE A 60 -11.17 -10.70 -7.17
N THR A 61 -12.30 -10.35 -6.57
CA THR A 61 -13.39 -11.30 -6.30
C THR A 61 -14.07 -11.86 -7.56
N LYS A 62 -13.88 -11.22 -8.72
CA LYS A 62 -14.41 -11.65 -10.03
C LYS A 62 -13.32 -12.20 -10.96
N SER A 63 -12.08 -12.24 -10.50
CA SER A 63 -10.95 -12.73 -11.27
C SER A 63 -10.68 -14.20 -10.96
N SER A 64 -10.01 -14.89 -11.87
CA SER A 64 -9.59 -16.28 -11.65
C SER A 64 -8.57 -16.39 -10.51
N THR A 65 -8.51 -17.58 -9.92
CA THR A 65 -7.53 -17.92 -8.88
C THR A 65 -6.10 -17.73 -9.36
N ASP A 66 -5.79 -18.15 -10.58
CA ASP A 66 -4.44 -18.05 -11.17
C ASP A 66 -4.00 -16.59 -11.31
N PHE A 67 -4.88 -15.75 -11.86
CA PHE A 67 -4.62 -14.30 -11.94
C PHE A 67 -4.38 -13.68 -10.57
N ASN A 68 -5.19 -14.03 -9.57
CA ASN A 68 -5.05 -13.49 -8.22
C ASN A 68 -3.74 -13.98 -7.56
N SER A 69 -3.34 -15.23 -7.80
CA SER A 69 -2.07 -15.77 -7.31
C SER A 69 -0.88 -15.02 -7.90
N GLU A 70 -0.82 -14.87 -9.22
CA GLU A 70 0.26 -14.14 -9.89
C GLU A 70 0.28 -12.65 -9.48
N LEU A 71 -0.89 -12.04 -9.32
CA LEU A 71 -1.01 -10.66 -8.85
C LEU A 71 -0.41 -10.47 -7.46
N PHE A 72 -0.68 -11.40 -6.54
CA PHE A 72 -0.18 -11.35 -5.16
C PHE A 72 1.32 -11.60 -5.04
N GLU A 73 1.97 -12.15 -6.07
CA GLU A 73 3.43 -12.26 -6.10
C GLU A 73 4.10 -10.91 -6.39
N LEU A 74 3.39 -9.98 -7.06
CA LEU A 74 3.91 -8.68 -7.49
C LEU A 74 3.55 -7.51 -6.56
N LEU A 75 2.54 -7.66 -5.70
CA LEU A 75 2.11 -6.61 -4.78
C LEU A 75 2.80 -6.75 -3.42
N GLU A 76 3.02 -5.61 -2.76
CA GLU A 76 3.47 -5.59 -1.37
C GLU A 76 2.37 -6.13 -0.45
N MET A 77 2.80 -6.71 0.67
CA MET A 77 1.88 -7.40 1.57
C MET A 77 0.88 -6.44 2.24
N ALA A 78 1.27 -5.18 2.42
CA ALA A 78 0.39 -4.11 2.90
C ALA A 78 -0.72 -3.76 1.89
N ASP A 79 -0.41 -3.75 0.59
CA ASP A 79 -1.39 -3.48 -0.47
C ASP A 79 -2.41 -4.62 -0.57
N ILE A 80 -1.93 -5.86 -0.54
CA ILE A 80 -2.79 -7.05 -0.52
C ILE A 80 -3.73 -6.98 0.69
N ALA A 81 -3.18 -6.71 1.88
CA ALA A 81 -3.98 -6.57 3.09
C ALA A 81 -5.02 -5.44 2.99
N ALA A 82 -4.66 -4.30 2.39
CA ALA A 82 -5.57 -3.18 2.17
C ALA A 82 -6.75 -3.56 1.25
N ILE A 83 -6.48 -4.31 0.17
CA ILE A 83 -7.54 -4.79 -0.74
C ILE A 83 -8.43 -5.82 -0.04
N LEU A 84 -7.82 -6.81 0.62
CA LEU A 84 -8.54 -7.90 1.28
C LEU A 84 -9.45 -7.40 2.42
N ARG A 85 -9.14 -6.25 3.04
CA ARG A 85 -10.01 -5.63 4.07
C ARG A 85 -11.44 -5.39 3.57
N TYR A 86 -11.62 -5.13 2.28
CA TYR A 86 -12.92 -4.85 1.65
C TYR A 86 -13.66 -6.09 1.15
N ILE A 87 -13.11 -7.29 1.38
CA ILE A 87 -13.71 -8.57 0.96
C ILE A 87 -14.36 -9.24 2.18
N ASN A 88 -15.50 -9.91 1.96
CA ASN A 88 -16.18 -10.69 3.01
C ASN A 88 -15.28 -11.80 3.57
N VAL A 89 -15.63 -12.28 4.76
CA VAL A 89 -14.75 -13.15 5.56
C VAL A 89 -14.44 -14.46 4.84
N GLU A 90 -15.43 -15.05 4.18
CA GLU A 90 -15.35 -16.33 3.49
C GLU A 90 -14.42 -16.24 2.29
N ALA A 91 -14.70 -15.32 1.35
CA ALA A 91 -13.89 -15.13 0.16
C ALA A 91 -12.47 -14.65 0.50
N ARG A 92 -12.33 -13.80 1.53
CA ARG A 92 -11.02 -13.37 2.02
C ARG A 92 -10.18 -14.53 2.52
N ARG A 93 -10.78 -15.52 3.19
CA ARG A 93 -10.06 -16.71 3.66
C ARG A 93 -9.48 -17.48 2.48
N SER A 94 -10.29 -17.76 1.45
CA SER A 94 -9.83 -18.43 0.22
C SER A 94 -8.71 -17.67 -0.49
N LEU A 95 -8.78 -16.33 -0.54
CA LEU A 95 -7.74 -15.51 -1.15
C LEU A 95 -6.44 -15.49 -0.35
N ILE A 96 -6.50 -15.51 0.98
CA ILE A 96 -5.30 -15.61 1.83
C ILE A 96 -4.61 -16.97 1.63
N GLU A 97 -5.36 -18.03 1.36
CA GLU A 97 -4.81 -19.37 1.11
C GLU A 97 -3.96 -19.44 -0.17
N LEU A 98 -4.13 -18.48 -1.11
CA LEU A 98 -3.27 -18.35 -2.29
C LEU A 98 -1.85 -17.86 -1.95
N LEU A 99 -1.69 -17.18 -0.80
CA LEU A 99 -0.37 -16.73 -0.35
C LEU A 99 0.44 -17.90 0.20
N PRO A 100 1.78 -17.90 0.03
CA PRO A 100 2.66 -18.83 0.70
C PRO A 100 2.39 -18.88 2.20
N LYS A 101 2.44 -20.07 2.81
CA LYS A 101 2.16 -20.26 4.26
C LYS A 101 2.96 -19.30 5.15
N SER A 102 4.20 -19.01 4.78
CA SER A 102 5.08 -18.06 5.49
C SER A 102 4.57 -16.61 5.50
N ARG A 103 3.76 -16.21 4.52
CA ARG A 103 3.21 -14.86 4.36
C ARG A 103 1.78 -14.70 4.91
N GLN A 104 1.04 -15.80 5.10
CA GLN A 104 -0.36 -15.75 5.54
C GLN A 104 -0.54 -15.08 6.93
N ALA A 105 0.34 -15.38 7.89
CA ALA A 105 0.28 -14.79 9.22
C ALA A 105 0.52 -13.27 9.18
N LEU A 106 1.48 -12.84 8.36
CA LEU A 106 1.77 -11.43 8.13
C LEU A 106 0.58 -10.71 7.48
N CYS A 107 -0.01 -11.29 6.43
CA CYS A 107 -1.19 -10.72 5.78
C CYS A 107 -2.35 -10.53 6.78
N LYS A 108 -2.63 -11.53 7.63
CA LYS A 108 -3.66 -11.43 8.68
C LYS A 108 -3.35 -10.33 9.69
N LEU A 109 -2.09 -10.20 10.11
CA LEU A 109 -1.65 -9.11 10.98
C LEU A 109 -1.89 -7.75 10.31
N LEU A 110 -1.53 -7.60 9.03
CA LEU A 110 -1.68 -6.34 8.29
C LEU A 110 -3.13 -5.94 8.07
N ILE A 111 -4.03 -6.92 7.80
CA ILE A 111 -5.48 -6.67 7.70
C ILE A 111 -6.04 -6.12 9.02
N SER A 112 -5.49 -6.54 10.16
CA SER A 112 -5.94 -6.11 11.49
C SER A 112 -5.57 -4.67 11.84
N TYR A 113 -4.61 -4.06 11.13
CA TYR A 113 -4.28 -2.66 11.34
C TYR A 113 -5.43 -1.76 10.84
N PRO A 114 -5.91 -0.82 11.68
CA PRO A 114 -6.90 0.17 11.26
C PRO A 114 -6.39 1.01 10.09
N GLU A 115 -7.32 1.54 9.31
CA GLU A 115 -6.99 2.57 8.32
C GLU A 115 -6.33 3.77 9.01
N ASN A 116 -5.43 4.46 8.30
CA ASN A 116 -4.67 5.63 8.79
C ASN A 116 -3.63 5.32 9.88
N THR A 117 -3.27 4.05 10.08
CA THR A 117 -2.15 3.67 10.96
C THR A 117 -0.90 3.36 10.13
N VAL A 118 0.28 3.46 10.75
CA VAL A 118 1.55 3.10 10.11
C VAL A 118 1.50 1.70 9.50
N GLY A 119 0.79 0.78 10.15
CA GLY A 119 0.55 -0.60 9.73
C GLY A 119 0.09 -0.77 8.29
N THR A 120 -0.60 0.22 7.73
CA THR A 120 -1.14 0.15 6.37
C THR A 120 -0.15 0.61 5.29
N LEU A 121 0.99 1.18 5.69
CA LEU A 121 2.02 1.74 4.80
C LEU A 121 3.38 1.02 4.98
N ILE A 122 3.38 -0.14 5.64
CA ILE A 122 4.61 -0.87 5.95
C ILE A 122 5.12 -1.58 4.68
N GLU A 123 6.38 -1.33 4.36
CA GLU A 123 7.16 -2.15 3.45
C GLU A 123 7.70 -3.37 4.22
N THR A 124 7.31 -4.57 3.79
CA THR A 124 7.63 -5.80 4.53
C THR A 124 8.76 -6.62 3.92
N ASN A 125 9.08 -6.36 2.65
CA ASN A 125 10.10 -7.08 1.92
C ASN A 125 11.51 -6.51 2.18
N VAL A 126 11.90 -6.51 3.45
CA VAL A 126 13.18 -5.96 3.90
C VAL A 126 14.15 -7.06 4.32
N LEU A 127 15.44 -6.84 4.05
CA LEU A 127 16.47 -7.78 4.48
C LEU A 127 16.67 -7.68 6.00
N VAL A 128 16.44 -8.81 6.66
CA VAL A 128 16.66 -8.98 8.10
C VAL A 128 17.63 -10.12 8.33
N ILE A 129 18.58 -9.90 9.24
CA ILE A 129 19.62 -10.85 9.65
C ILE A 129 19.50 -11.12 11.15
N ASP A 130 19.69 -12.38 11.55
CA ASP A 130 19.69 -12.76 12.96
C ASP A 130 21.03 -12.39 13.59
N SER A 131 21.01 -11.82 14.80
CA SER A 131 22.22 -11.37 15.49
C SER A 131 23.19 -12.51 15.82
N GLN A 132 22.74 -13.76 15.78
CA GLN A 132 23.55 -14.96 16.02
C GLN A 132 24.18 -15.53 14.74
N MET A 133 23.92 -14.95 13.57
CA MET A 133 24.58 -15.36 12.33
C MET A 133 26.03 -14.90 12.31
N THR A 134 26.87 -15.62 11.56
CA THR A 134 28.21 -15.12 11.19
C THR A 134 28.10 -14.10 10.05
N VAL A 135 29.17 -13.32 9.84
CA VAL A 135 29.28 -12.41 8.68
C VAL A 135 29.16 -13.19 7.37
N GLU A 136 29.72 -14.39 7.27
CA GLU A 136 29.59 -15.23 6.07
C GLU A 136 28.13 -15.60 5.76
N GLU A 137 27.39 -16.08 6.76
CA GLU A 137 25.97 -16.43 6.62
C GLU A 137 25.12 -15.22 6.26
N ALA A 138 25.39 -14.10 6.93
CA ALA A 138 24.77 -12.80 6.66
C ALA A 138 24.98 -12.36 5.21
N MET A 139 26.22 -12.40 4.72
CA MET A 139 26.57 -12.02 3.34
C MET A 139 25.96 -12.96 2.31
N LEU A 140 25.83 -14.26 2.61
CA LEU A 140 25.13 -15.20 1.75
C LEU A 140 23.64 -14.83 1.62
N ARG A 141 23.02 -14.32 2.69
CA ARG A 141 21.64 -13.82 2.66
C ARG A 141 21.51 -12.53 1.86
N VAL A 142 22.46 -11.60 2.01
CA VAL A 142 22.55 -10.36 1.22
C VAL A 142 22.63 -10.69 -0.28
N ARG A 143 23.52 -11.61 -0.67
CA ARG A 143 23.73 -12.01 -2.08
C ARG A 143 22.51 -12.68 -2.74
N LYS A 144 21.60 -13.25 -1.95
CA LYS A 144 20.37 -13.87 -2.46
C LYS A 144 19.26 -12.86 -2.78
N GLN A 145 19.40 -11.62 -2.32
CA GLN A 145 18.44 -10.57 -2.65
C GLN A 145 18.70 -10.06 -4.06
N THR A 146 17.68 -10.11 -4.91
CA THR A 146 17.71 -9.60 -6.29
C THR A 146 17.64 -8.07 -6.35
N TYR A 147 17.13 -7.43 -5.30
CA TYR A 147 16.99 -5.98 -5.20
C TYR A 147 17.18 -5.53 -3.75
N PHE A 148 17.98 -4.48 -3.56
CA PHE A 148 18.30 -3.94 -2.25
C PHE A 148 18.40 -2.42 -2.36
N GLU A 149 17.32 -1.71 -1.97
CA GLU A 149 17.27 -0.24 -2.05
C GLU A 149 18.10 0.44 -0.97
N ASP A 150 18.10 -0.12 0.22
CA ASP A 150 18.86 0.43 1.34
C ASP A 150 20.31 -0.03 1.30
N HIS A 151 21.23 0.67 1.96
CA HIS A 151 22.58 0.16 2.21
C HIS A 151 22.72 -0.46 3.60
N GLN A 152 21.62 -0.50 4.35
CA GLN A 152 21.57 -0.91 5.75
C GLN A 152 20.75 -2.19 5.91
N VAL A 153 21.30 -3.14 6.63
CA VAL A 153 20.64 -4.39 6.98
C VAL A 153 20.16 -4.32 8.43
N LEU A 154 18.93 -4.74 8.66
CA LEU A 154 18.30 -4.73 9.98
C LEU A 154 18.65 -6.02 10.73
N ILE A 155 19.08 -5.87 11.98
CA ILE A 155 19.48 -6.99 12.83
C ILE A 155 18.41 -7.25 13.87
N VAL A 156 17.93 -8.49 13.94
CA VAL A 156 16.95 -8.94 14.94
C VAL A 156 17.53 -10.03 15.82
N ASN A 157 16.98 -10.16 17.02
CA ASN A 157 17.27 -11.30 17.90
C ASN A 157 16.32 -12.49 17.61
N ARG A 158 16.52 -13.60 18.32
CA ARG A 158 15.65 -14.81 18.24
C ARG A 158 14.17 -14.55 18.51
N LYS A 159 13.82 -13.49 19.24
CA LYS A 159 12.44 -13.05 19.50
C LYS A 159 11.89 -12.12 18.40
N ARG A 160 12.60 -11.98 17.27
CA ARG A 160 12.33 -11.02 16.20
C ARG A 160 12.29 -9.56 16.66
N GLN A 161 12.93 -9.21 17.76
CA GLN A 161 13.02 -7.81 18.20
C GLN A 161 14.20 -7.16 17.49
N LEU A 162 14.00 -5.93 17.01
CA LEU A 162 15.05 -5.16 16.36
C LEU A 162 16.12 -4.76 17.38
N VAL A 163 17.35 -5.16 17.13
CA VAL A 163 18.50 -4.88 18.00
C VAL A 163 19.25 -3.67 17.47
N SER A 164 19.54 -3.67 16.17
CA SER A 164 20.42 -2.68 15.54
C SER A 164 20.27 -2.71 14.01
N LYS A 165 21.07 -1.89 13.33
CA LYS A 165 21.28 -1.94 11.89
C LYS A 165 22.77 -1.88 11.57
N ILE A 166 23.18 -2.52 10.48
CA ILE A 166 24.58 -2.55 10.02
C ILE A 166 24.65 -2.19 8.55
N SER A 167 25.70 -1.47 8.14
CA SER A 167 25.94 -1.20 6.73
C SER A 167 26.45 -2.47 6.03
N ILE A 168 26.04 -2.69 4.77
CA ILE A 168 26.67 -3.74 3.96
C ILE A 168 28.18 -3.50 3.83
N PHE A 169 28.63 -2.25 3.79
CA PHE A 169 30.06 -1.94 3.72
C PHE A 169 30.83 -2.40 4.96
N ASP A 170 30.20 -2.38 6.13
CA ASP A 170 30.82 -2.87 7.36
C ASP A 170 30.86 -4.40 7.36
N LEU A 171 29.81 -5.07 6.86
CA LEU A 171 29.81 -6.52 6.66
C LEU A 171 30.89 -6.98 5.69
N LEU A 172 31.15 -6.21 4.62
CA LEU A 172 32.19 -6.51 3.64
C LEU A 172 33.61 -6.39 4.20
N ARG A 173 33.80 -5.56 5.23
CA ARG A 173 35.10 -5.32 5.88
C ARG A 173 35.36 -6.25 7.06
N ALA A 174 34.31 -6.80 7.65
CA ALA A 174 34.41 -7.66 8.83
C ALA A 174 34.94 -9.07 8.48
N PRO A 175 35.67 -9.73 9.39
CA PRO A 175 36.03 -11.14 9.25
C PRO A 175 34.81 -12.04 9.09
N ALA A 176 34.88 -13.01 8.17
CA ALA A 176 33.76 -13.90 7.84
C ALA A 176 33.25 -14.73 9.04
N SER A 177 34.14 -15.05 9.99
CA SER A 177 33.85 -15.82 11.20
C SER A 177 33.20 -15.01 12.32
N ASP A 178 33.21 -13.68 12.25
CA ASP A 178 32.70 -12.83 13.32
C ASP A 178 31.18 -12.95 13.42
N LEU A 179 30.68 -12.90 14.65
CA LEU A 179 29.24 -12.86 14.90
C LEU A 179 28.70 -11.45 14.63
N ILE A 180 27.54 -11.38 14.00
CA ILE A 180 26.86 -10.11 13.74
C ILE A 180 26.66 -9.31 15.02
N SER A 181 26.30 -9.95 16.14
CA SER A 181 26.15 -9.28 17.44
C SER A 181 27.39 -8.53 17.94
N ALA A 182 28.60 -8.90 17.49
CA ALA A 182 29.83 -8.22 17.88
C ALA A 182 30.06 -6.91 17.10
N LEU A 183 29.43 -6.77 15.93
CA LEU A 183 29.59 -5.62 15.04
C LEU A 183 28.57 -4.51 15.28
N THR A 184 27.57 -4.75 16.13
CA THR A 184 26.42 -3.86 16.27
C THR A 184 26.62 -2.80 17.33
N CYS A 185 26.65 -1.51 16.94
CA CYS A 185 26.84 -0.39 17.87
C CYS A 185 25.68 0.63 17.93
N SER A 186 24.66 0.52 17.06
CA SER A 186 23.63 1.56 16.93
C SER A 186 22.23 1.08 17.30
N SER A 187 21.58 1.80 18.20
CA SER A 187 20.14 1.65 18.43
C SER A 187 19.36 2.16 17.21
N VAL A 188 18.26 1.49 16.89
CA VAL A 188 17.39 1.88 15.77
C VAL A 188 16.09 2.42 16.33
N SER A 189 15.71 3.63 15.90
CA SER A 189 14.42 4.19 16.23
C SER A 189 13.31 3.35 15.61
N THR A 190 12.29 3.03 16.42
CA THR A 190 11.14 2.24 16.00
C THR A 190 9.85 2.99 16.24
N VAL A 191 8.83 2.71 15.44
CA VAL A 191 7.46 3.16 15.65
C VAL A 191 6.52 1.97 15.74
N ASN A 192 5.41 2.10 16.47
CA ASN A 192 4.42 1.05 16.53
C ASN A 192 3.56 1.05 15.26
N GLY A 193 3.24 -0.13 14.72
CA GLY A 193 2.33 -0.24 13.57
C GLY A 193 0.94 0.34 13.81
N LEU A 194 0.51 0.51 15.07
CA LEU A 194 -0.77 1.15 15.44
C LEU A 194 -0.68 2.67 15.57
N SER A 195 0.51 3.26 15.49
CA SER A 195 0.65 4.70 15.54
C SER A 195 -0.08 5.35 14.36
N ASP A 196 -0.71 6.48 14.62
CA ASP A 196 -1.42 7.24 13.60
C ASP A 196 -0.43 7.92 12.64
N VAL A 197 -0.73 7.85 11.35
CA VAL A 197 0.08 8.42 10.26
C VAL A 197 0.33 9.93 10.47
N SER A 198 -0.67 10.67 10.98
CA SER A 198 -0.56 12.11 11.25
C SER A 198 0.36 12.45 12.41
N THR A 199 0.51 11.56 13.38
CA THR A 199 1.46 11.74 14.50
C THR A 199 2.88 11.43 14.05
N VAL A 200 3.03 10.41 13.22
CA VAL A 200 4.35 9.94 12.81
C VAL A 200 5.01 10.89 11.80
N ILE A 201 4.25 11.57 10.95
CA ILE A 201 4.83 12.45 9.92
C ILE A 201 5.56 13.68 10.48
N VAL A 202 5.16 14.15 11.67
CA VAL A 202 5.75 15.33 12.30
C VAL A 202 6.95 15.01 13.20
N MET A 203 7.39 13.75 13.25
CA MET A 203 8.52 13.35 14.09
C MET A 203 9.84 13.92 13.55
N ASP A 204 10.67 14.46 14.45
CA ASP A 204 12.00 15.01 14.10
C ASP A 204 12.97 13.97 13.53
N ILE A 205 12.66 12.68 13.68
CA ILE A 205 13.45 11.57 13.12
C ILE A 205 13.63 11.70 11.61
N TRP A 206 12.65 12.29 10.90
CA TRP A 206 12.68 12.49 9.45
C TRP A 206 13.73 13.50 8.99
N GLN A 207 14.31 14.30 9.90
CA GLN A 207 15.45 15.16 9.59
C GLN A 207 16.77 14.37 9.47
N LYS A 208 16.79 13.12 9.94
CA LYS A 208 17.99 12.28 10.03
C LYS A 208 17.93 11.00 9.21
N THR A 209 16.74 10.55 8.84
CA THR A 209 16.51 9.30 8.10
C THR A 209 15.26 9.40 7.25
N ASP A 210 15.26 8.69 6.11
CA ASP A 210 14.11 8.58 5.21
C ASP A 210 13.23 7.35 5.49
N SER A 211 13.66 6.49 6.40
CA SER A 211 12.89 5.33 6.86
C SER A 211 12.99 5.12 8.36
N ILE A 212 11.95 4.50 8.92
CA ILE A 212 11.87 4.09 10.32
C ILE A 212 11.39 2.65 10.43
N ALA A 213 11.95 1.90 11.36
CA ALA A 213 11.53 0.53 11.59
C ALA A 213 10.17 0.46 12.29
N VAL A 214 9.34 -0.51 11.92
CA VAL A 214 8.00 -0.69 12.46
C VAL A 214 7.91 -1.99 13.24
N VAL A 215 7.40 -1.88 14.46
CA VAL A 215 7.21 -3.01 15.38
C VAL A 215 5.73 -3.22 15.72
N ASN A 216 5.38 -4.45 16.08
CA ASN A 216 4.04 -4.76 16.58
C ASN A 216 3.90 -4.48 18.09
N ARG A 217 2.73 -4.78 18.67
CA ARG A 217 2.47 -4.65 20.12
C ARG A 217 3.45 -5.45 21.00
N LYS A 218 4.03 -6.53 20.50
CA LYS A 218 4.99 -7.40 21.20
C LYS A 218 6.45 -6.98 20.99
N GLN A 219 6.70 -5.80 20.39
CA GLN A 219 8.04 -5.33 19.99
C GLN A 219 8.73 -6.21 18.95
N GLU A 220 7.96 -7.02 18.21
CA GLU A 220 8.51 -7.81 17.10
C GLU A 220 8.56 -6.94 15.84
N PHE A 221 9.68 -7.00 15.13
CA PHE A 221 9.91 -6.31 13.88
C PHE A 221 9.04 -6.87 12.74
N ILE A 222 8.32 -5.96 12.08
CA ILE A 222 7.42 -6.28 10.97
C ILE A 222 8.01 -5.86 9.63
N GLY A 223 8.55 -4.65 9.56
CA GLY A 223 9.00 -4.02 8.32
C GLY A 223 9.44 -2.58 8.55
N ILE A 224 9.54 -1.79 7.49
CA ILE A 224 9.91 -0.39 7.55
C ILE A 224 8.79 0.50 7.03
N LEU A 225 8.80 1.75 7.47
CA LEU A 225 7.97 2.82 6.93
C LEU A 225 8.89 3.83 6.25
N ARG A 226 8.60 4.15 4.99
CA ARG A 226 9.28 5.19 4.24
C ARG A 226 8.58 6.55 4.43
N HIS A 227 9.38 7.60 4.52
CA HIS A 227 8.85 8.96 4.66
C HIS A 227 8.01 9.37 3.43
N TYR A 228 8.41 8.97 2.23
CA TYR A 228 7.68 9.33 1.01
C TYR A 228 6.29 8.67 0.95
N ASP A 229 6.16 7.41 1.38
CA ASP A 229 4.86 6.72 1.45
C ASP A 229 3.92 7.40 2.45
N LEU A 230 4.48 7.84 3.57
CA LEU A 230 3.75 8.59 4.58
C LEU A 230 3.22 9.93 4.02
N ARG A 231 4.06 10.68 3.31
CA ARG A 231 3.65 11.94 2.63
C ARG A 231 2.58 11.68 1.57
N ALA A 232 2.76 10.64 0.75
CA ALA A 232 1.82 10.27 -0.30
C ALA A 232 0.45 9.86 0.28
N ALA A 233 0.42 9.13 1.40
CA ALA A 233 -0.81 8.79 2.09
C ALA A 233 -1.58 10.05 2.54
N ILE A 234 -0.89 11.00 3.17
CA ILE A 234 -1.55 12.25 3.65
C ILE A 234 -2.04 13.11 2.48
N ALA A 235 -1.29 13.19 1.38
CA ALA A 235 -1.72 13.92 0.19
C ALA A 235 -3.04 13.34 -0.38
N ARG A 236 -3.13 12.01 -0.51
CA ARG A 236 -4.35 11.32 -0.96
C ARG A 236 -5.56 11.56 -0.06
N HIS A 237 -5.35 11.62 1.26
CA HIS A 237 -6.42 11.94 2.22
C HIS A 237 -6.95 13.37 2.05
N LYS A 238 -6.07 14.34 1.80
CA LYS A 238 -6.47 15.74 1.56
C LYS A 238 -7.27 15.87 0.27
N GLU A 239 -6.82 15.24 -0.81
CA GLU A 239 -7.55 15.23 -2.08
C GLU A 239 -8.93 14.58 -1.95
N THR A 240 -9.03 13.42 -1.30
CA THR A 240 -10.31 12.73 -1.09
C THR A 240 -11.29 13.57 -0.26
N THR A 241 -10.79 14.26 0.76
CA THR A 241 -11.62 15.13 1.62
C THR A 241 -12.05 16.40 0.89
N SER A 242 -11.15 17.00 0.10
CA SER A 242 -11.44 18.15 -0.75
C SER A 242 -12.47 17.81 -1.84
N ASN A 243 -12.35 16.65 -2.49
CA ASN A 243 -13.28 16.22 -3.52
C ASN A 243 -14.68 15.92 -2.95
N LYS A 244 -14.76 15.31 -1.76
CA LYS A 244 -16.04 15.17 -1.03
C LYS A 244 -16.68 16.53 -0.69
N ARG A 245 -15.88 17.53 -0.28
CA ARG A 245 -16.38 18.90 -0.04
C ARG A 245 -16.86 19.59 -1.32
N SER A 246 -16.17 19.39 -2.44
CA SER A 246 -16.58 19.92 -3.75
C SER A 246 -17.92 19.33 -4.19
N LEU A 247 -18.09 18.01 -4.05
CA LEU A 247 -19.35 17.32 -4.38
C LEU A 247 -20.51 17.79 -3.48
N THR A 248 -20.29 18.04 -2.18
CA THR A 248 -21.32 18.63 -1.33
C THR A 248 -21.64 20.09 -1.69
N GLY A 249 -20.65 20.85 -2.16
CA GLY A 249 -20.84 22.22 -2.63
C GLY A 249 -21.67 22.31 -3.90
N GLU A 250 -21.38 21.45 -4.89
CA GLU A 250 -22.17 21.35 -6.14
C GLU A 250 -23.60 20.84 -5.90
N VAL A 251 -23.79 19.89 -4.98
CA VAL A 251 -25.14 19.42 -4.63
C VAL A 251 -25.92 20.53 -3.92
N VAL A 252 -25.31 21.28 -3.01
CA VAL A 252 -25.96 22.41 -2.34
C VAL A 252 -26.27 23.55 -3.31
N SER A 253 -25.38 23.85 -4.27
CA SER A 253 -25.66 24.88 -5.29
C SER A 253 -26.78 24.47 -6.24
N THR A 254 -26.82 23.18 -6.63
CA THR A 254 -27.89 22.67 -7.50
C THR A 254 -29.24 22.73 -6.79
N TYR A 255 -29.30 22.40 -5.49
CA TYR A 255 -30.53 22.54 -4.71
C TYR A 255 -30.91 24.01 -4.43
N SER A 256 -29.95 24.91 -4.23
CA SER A 256 -30.24 26.33 -4.07
C SER A 256 -30.77 26.97 -5.33
N ASP A 257 -30.27 26.56 -6.50
CA ASP A 257 -30.73 27.08 -7.79
C ASP A 257 -32.17 26.61 -8.07
N VAL A 258 -32.50 25.36 -7.75
CA VAL A 258 -33.88 24.86 -7.85
C VAL A 258 -34.82 25.55 -6.85
N LEU A 259 -34.39 25.75 -5.60
CA LEU A 259 -35.19 26.47 -4.60
C LEU A 259 -35.39 27.94 -4.97
N ARG A 260 -34.38 28.56 -5.59
CA ARG A 260 -34.47 29.93 -6.08
C ARG A 260 -35.45 30.04 -7.25
N SER A 261 -35.39 29.13 -8.23
CA SER A 261 -36.36 29.09 -9.33
C SER A 261 -37.79 28.82 -8.87
N ILE A 262 -37.98 28.01 -7.82
CA ILE A 262 -39.31 27.81 -7.20
C ILE A 262 -39.77 29.08 -6.49
N SER A 263 -38.89 29.79 -5.78
CA SER A 263 -39.25 31.04 -5.10
C SER A 263 -39.62 32.17 -6.06
N GLU A 264 -38.96 32.24 -7.23
CA GLU A 264 -39.26 33.21 -8.29
C GLU A 264 -40.62 32.92 -8.97
N LEU A 265 -41.09 31.66 -8.94
CA LEU A 265 -42.41 31.26 -9.43
C LEU A 265 -43.58 31.62 -8.49
N PHE A 266 -43.30 31.92 -7.21
CA PHE A 266 -44.33 32.22 -6.19
C PHE A 266 -44.39 33.69 -5.77
N ILE A 267 -43.48 34.55 -6.24
CA ILE A 267 -43.47 35.98 -5.84
C ILE A 267 -44.17 36.90 -6.86
N ASP A 268 -44.46 36.44 -8.08
CA ASP A 268 -45.07 37.29 -9.10
C ASP A 268 -46.59 37.03 -9.28
N THR A 269 -47.37 37.29 -8.23
CA THR A 269 -48.80 37.56 -8.39
C THR A 269 -49.28 38.64 -7.42
N LYS A 270 -49.32 39.90 -7.89
CA LYS A 270 -50.48 40.83 -7.81
C LYS A 270 -50.11 42.28 -8.17
N PRO A 271 -51.06 43.12 -8.61
CA PRO A 271 -51.84 43.03 -9.85
C PRO A 271 -51.77 44.37 -10.64
N LEU A 272 -52.31 44.40 -11.86
CA LEU A 272 -52.54 45.65 -12.59
C LEU A 272 -53.54 46.55 -11.84
N LYS A 273 -53.23 47.85 -11.81
CA LYS A 273 -54.06 48.95 -11.32
C LYS A 273 -55.33 49.12 -12.16
N HIS A 274 -56.45 49.38 -11.48
CA HIS A 274 -57.33 50.50 -11.79
C HIS A 274 -57.76 51.16 -10.48
#